data_AF-A0AAE0FT23-F1
#
_entry.id   AF-A0AAE0FT23-F1
#
_cell.length_a   1.000
_cell.length_b   1.000
_cell.length_c   1.000
_cell.angle_alpha   90.00
_cell.angle_beta   90.00
_cell.angle_gamma   90.00
#
_symmetry.space_group_name_H-M   'P 1'
#
loop_
_entity.id
_entity.type
_entity.pdbx_description
1 polymer ?
#
loop_
_entity_poly.entity_id
_entity_poly.type
_entity_poly.pdbx_seq_one_letter_code
_entity_poly.pdbx_strand_id
1 'polypeptide(L)'
;MVVAWLLLACLVPYGVRYLGTAPPCSCRLLPSTGGALGRLWRARLTPCGVWAAQAAGALSNPGKPGSRDMRDAKMLYVTLKMDWTADPEVSGPEALKHMLGEGEGTAAWGDVDGLRHKYFLYQPETETVSGVYVFFSQEKLDAYMSSKLFTMQGEPRHVSKVTATVLDVMEGTECSIEMAEWGSARPSQEDVAQAAMLIVHLNVDYTAHQSLPHEQALRNVMRADGMGYPKAFRAVLGLRSKYFVYDSATETCSGFYTFLTRAALDAYVASDLFMAQSAFPYIDGMAYSIHEVWPGTERTMDLGAWTGQSSAWLGPVRQGAQLVMSTPAGQGGSVSAPRTETEVRVERKGDSKEKAALAQATERIKGLERELEASEDVARAMASLVAKEEPRCSATMKRGMAAVARTGELHERLAAAERRLQDAQQRLMEQRAATTAASEEQDSKLAQRDAEVRALTQRAEAAERHGAELEDEVDTLQEALERGSAAAVAAQEKIEGLEMESAGKEEVLQGVQQQAEEVCAEAAALREMCDAAQQEADRANEALRQAVAQLARLKEKSKAEKEEAQLKGVRDIYGNSGSRGK
;
A
#
# COMPACT_ATOMS: atom_id res chain seq x y z
N MET A 1 50.79 67.65 12.28
CA MET A 1 50.12 68.62 11.38
C MET A 1 49.60 67.85 10.17
N VAL A 2 48.28 67.84 10.00
CA VAL A 2 47.47 67.59 8.77
C VAL A 2 47.56 66.16 8.18
N VAL A 3 46.64 65.22 8.40
CA VAL A 3 45.17 65.12 8.12
C VAL A 3 44.80 64.86 6.64
N ALA A 4 44.12 63.72 6.44
CA ALA A 4 43.09 63.36 5.43
C ALA A 4 43.49 62.98 3.99
N TRP A 5 43.00 61.81 3.54
CA TRP A 5 41.91 61.57 2.54
C TRP A 5 41.78 60.04 2.27
N LEU A 6 40.76 59.34 2.81
CA LEU A 6 39.40 59.02 2.27
C LEU A 6 39.42 58.01 1.10
N LEU A 7 39.11 56.70 1.23
CA LEU A 7 37.84 56.01 1.59
C LEU A 7 36.60 56.50 0.82
N LEU A 8 36.24 55.80 -0.27
CA LEU A 8 34.96 55.93 -0.97
C LEU A 8 34.68 54.70 -1.87
N ALA A 9 34.00 53.68 -1.34
CA ALA A 9 33.10 52.80 -2.10
C ALA A 9 32.33 51.88 -1.14
N CYS A 10 31.00 52.07 -1.12
CA CYS A 10 29.91 51.17 -0.68
C CYS A 10 28.97 51.86 0.32
N LEU A 11 28.12 52.74 -0.21
CA LEU A 11 26.84 53.10 0.42
C LEU A 11 25.69 52.46 -0.36
N VAL A 12 24.85 51.80 0.44
CA VAL A 12 23.48 51.33 0.19
C VAL A 12 22.60 52.48 -0.37
N PRO A 13 21.62 52.13 -1.22
CA PRO A 13 20.25 52.57 -0.90
C PRO A 13 19.24 51.44 -1.13
N TYR A 14 18.34 51.23 -0.17
CA TYR A 14 16.88 51.37 -0.30
C TYR A 14 16.20 50.73 0.91
N GLY A 15 15.69 51.57 1.80
CA GLY A 15 14.69 51.18 2.77
C GLY A 15 13.30 51.26 2.14
N VAL A 16 12.49 50.21 2.32
CA VAL A 16 11.03 50.28 2.28
C VAL A 16 10.49 49.46 3.44
N ARG A 17 9.92 50.16 4.43
CA ARG A 17 9.12 49.58 5.51
C ARG A 17 7.76 49.17 4.95
N TYR A 18 7.43 47.89 4.98
CA TYR A 18 6.04 47.42 4.91
C TYR A 18 5.52 47.23 6.35
N LEU A 19 4.84 48.24 6.88
CA LEU A 19 3.91 48.09 8.00
C LEU A 19 2.50 48.12 7.41
N GLY A 20 1.98 46.94 7.09
CA GLY A 20 0.57 46.77 6.70
C GLY A 20 -0.30 46.83 7.95
N THR A 21 -0.92 47.98 8.19
CA THR A 21 -2.04 48.11 9.13
C THR A 21 -3.33 47.73 8.40
N ALA A 22 -4.10 46.82 8.98
CA ALA A 22 -5.43 46.48 8.49
C ALA A 22 -6.39 47.67 8.65
N PRO A 23 -7.34 47.91 7.72
CA PRO A 23 -8.28 49.01 7.85
C PRO A 23 -9.37 48.67 8.88
N PRO A 24 -9.88 49.66 9.65
CA PRO A 24 -10.98 49.44 10.56
C PRO A 24 -12.32 49.34 9.81
N CYS A 25 -13.03 48.23 10.00
CA CYS A 25 -14.43 48.11 9.65
C CYS A 25 -15.26 49.11 10.47
N SER A 26 -15.83 50.11 9.79
CA SER A 26 -16.78 51.06 10.37
C SER A 26 -18.21 50.60 10.06
N CYS A 27 -18.83 49.89 11.00
CA CYS A 27 -20.26 49.62 10.96
C CYS A 27 -21.02 50.88 11.39
N ARG A 28 -21.62 51.59 10.42
CA ARG A 28 -22.60 52.66 10.68
C ARG A 28 -23.93 52.02 11.10
N LEU A 29 -24.34 52.26 12.35
CA LEU A 29 -25.71 52.03 12.81
C LEU A 29 -26.60 53.19 12.35
N LEU A 30 -27.67 52.89 11.63
CA LEU A 30 -28.80 53.80 11.43
C LEU A 30 -29.95 53.38 12.35
N PRO A 31 -30.67 54.31 13.00
CA PRO A 31 -31.81 53.98 13.85
C PRO A 31 -33.06 53.77 12.99
N SER A 32 -33.75 52.65 13.22
CA SER A 32 -35.10 52.42 12.70
C SER A 32 -36.09 52.43 13.86
N THR A 33 -36.98 53.41 13.82
CA THR A 33 -38.11 53.60 14.73
C THR A 33 -39.24 52.61 14.46
N GLY A 34 -39.74 51.96 15.52
CA GLY A 34 -41.17 51.65 15.70
C GLY A 34 -41.67 50.24 15.37
N GLY A 35 -42.48 49.70 16.29
CA GLY A 35 -43.58 48.77 15.96
C GLY A 35 -43.49 47.37 16.58
N ALA A 36 -44.42 47.04 17.46
CA ALA A 36 -44.46 45.83 18.26
C ALA A 36 -44.98 44.56 17.53
N LEU A 37 -44.69 43.41 18.17
CA LEU A 37 -45.33 42.07 18.09
C LEU A 37 -44.80 41.07 17.06
N GLY A 38 -44.22 39.96 17.56
CA GLY A 38 -44.33 38.65 16.91
C GLY A 38 -43.05 37.80 16.82
N ARG A 39 -42.95 36.80 17.70
CA ARG A 39 -42.04 35.63 17.73
C ARG A 39 -41.55 35.08 16.37
N LEU A 40 -40.22 34.86 16.25
CA LEU A 40 -39.51 33.61 15.88
C LEU A 40 -38.12 33.94 15.32
N TRP A 41 -37.07 33.51 16.01
CA TRP A 41 -35.69 33.62 15.53
C TRP A 41 -35.44 32.63 14.39
N ARG A 42 -35.39 33.11 13.15
CA ARG A 42 -34.65 32.47 12.05
C ARG A 42 -33.56 33.43 11.62
N ALA A 43 -32.32 33.17 12.03
CA ALA A 43 -31.16 33.84 11.48
C ALA A 43 -30.96 33.33 10.05
N ARG A 44 -31.32 34.15 9.05
CA ARG A 44 -30.95 33.95 7.66
C ARG A 44 -29.55 34.56 7.49
N LEU A 45 -28.50 33.74 7.58
CA LEU A 45 -27.15 34.16 7.22
C LEU A 45 -27.04 34.13 5.70
N THR A 46 -26.99 35.31 5.08
CA THR A 46 -26.45 35.49 3.73
C THR A 46 -24.92 35.42 3.79
N PRO A 47 -24.25 34.55 3.03
CA PRO A 47 -22.79 34.50 3.02
C PRO A 47 -22.23 35.67 2.21
N CYS A 48 -21.52 36.58 2.89
CA CYS A 48 -20.63 37.55 2.24
C CYS A 48 -19.45 36.81 1.60
N GLY A 49 -19.17 37.16 0.34
CA GLY A 49 -18.16 36.54 -0.51
C GLY A 49 -16.74 36.67 0.01
N VAL A 50 -16.25 35.60 0.65
CA VAL A 50 -14.83 35.26 0.81
C VAL A 50 -14.70 33.74 0.63
N TRP A 51 -15.08 33.21 -0.53
CA TRP A 51 -15.02 31.76 -0.83
C TRP A 51 -14.28 31.45 -2.14
N ALA A 52 -13.50 32.39 -2.68
CA ALA A 52 -12.86 32.25 -4.00
C ALA A 52 -11.32 32.20 -3.99
N ALA A 53 -10.64 32.34 -2.84
CA ALA A 53 -9.18 32.46 -2.81
C ALA A 53 -8.43 31.24 -2.22
N GLN A 54 -9.13 30.21 -1.74
CA GLN A 54 -8.50 28.99 -1.20
C GLN A 54 -8.85 27.70 -1.95
N ALA A 55 -9.70 27.78 -2.99
CA ALA A 55 -10.09 26.64 -3.82
C ALA A 55 -9.18 26.41 -5.06
N ALA A 56 -8.11 27.20 -5.22
CA ALA A 56 -7.23 27.14 -6.40
C ALA A 56 -5.78 26.73 -6.07
N GLY A 57 -5.56 26.10 -4.91
CA GLY A 57 -4.28 25.49 -4.53
C GLY A 57 -4.34 23.98 -4.68
N ALA A 58 -3.63 23.45 -5.69
CA ALA A 58 -3.26 22.05 -5.86
C ALA A 58 -4.38 21.04 -6.19
N LEU A 59 -4.88 21.09 -7.43
CA LEU A 59 -5.21 19.86 -8.20
C LEU A 59 -3.92 19.15 -8.65
N SER A 60 -2.95 18.99 -7.75
CA SER A 60 -1.85 18.04 -7.96
C SER A 60 -2.42 16.65 -7.73
N ASN A 61 -2.16 15.74 -8.66
CA ASN A 61 -2.41 14.30 -8.47
C ASN A 61 -2.04 13.94 -7.02
N PRO A 62 -3.00 13.51 -6.15
CA PRO A 62 -2.67 13.18 -4.78
C PRO A 62 -1.55 12.12 -4.84
N GLY A 63 -0.42 12.42 -4.20
CA GLY A 63 0.71 11.52 -4.21
C GLY A 63 0.24 10.15 -3.73
N LYS A 64 0.57 9.07 -4.46
CA LYS A 64 0.31 7.72 -3.95
C LYS A 64 1.04 7.58 -2.61
N PRO A 65 0.38 7.11 -1.55
CA PRO A 65 1.01 7.00 -0.23
C PRO A 65 2.31 6.22 -0.30
N GLY A 66 3.33 6.69 0.40
CA GLY A 66 4.60 6.01 0.61
C GLY A 66 4.67 5.31 1.97
N SER A 67 5.71 4.50 2.18
CA SER A 67 5.95 3.85 3.47
C SER A 67 6.19 4.88 4.59
N ARG A 68 6.87 5.99 4.28
CA ARG A 68 7.05 7.11 5.22
C ARG A 68 5.71 7.70 5.68
N ASP A 69 4.79 7.93 4.75
CA ASP A 69 3.44 8.40 5.10
C ASP A 69 2.76 7.44 6.10
N MET A 70 2.90 6.13 5.90
CA MET A 70 2.29 5.14 6.79
C MET A 70 2.96 5.06 8.15
N ARG A 71 4.28 5.22 8.21
CA ARG A 71 5.03 5.26 9.48
C ARG A 71 4.63 6.46 10.33
N ASP A 72 4.41 7.61 9.69
CA ASP A 72 4.05 8.85 10.38
C ASP A 72 2.57 8.85 10.77
N ALA A 73 1.71 8.23 9.95
CA ALA A 73 0.27 8.18 10.17
C ALA A 73 -0.16 7.48 11.47
N LYS A 74 -1.26 7.98 12.03
CA LYS A 74 -1.89 7.42 13.23
C LYS A 74 -3.36 7.14 12.98
N MET A 75 -3.85 6.05 13.58
CA MET A 75 -5.27 5.75 13.60
C MET A 75 -5.80 5.96 15.02
N LEU A 76 -6.91 6.70 15.14
CA LEU A 76 -7.66 6.80 16.39
C LEU A 76 -8.95 6.00 16.22
N TYR A 77 -9.16 5.04 17.10
CA TYR A 77 -10.40 4.25 17.17
C TYR A 77 -11.18 4.66 18.41
N VAL A 78 -12.36 5.24 18.20
CA VAL A 78 -13.26 5.69 19.26
C VAL A 78 -14.48 4.79 19.29
N THR A 79 -14.86 4.35 20.47
CA THR A 79 -16.06 3.55 20.71
C THR A 79 -16.95 4.28 21.69
N LEU A 80 -18.23 4.42 21.33
CA LEU A 80 -19.27 5.10 22.09
C LEU A 80 -20.30 4.07 22.55
N LYS A 81 -20.49 3.97 23.86
CA LYS A 81 -21.60 3.20 24.43
C LYS A 81 -22.82 4.09 24.51
N MET A 82 -23.87 3.71 23.81
CA MET A 82 -25.09 4.51 23.69
C MET A 82 -26.08 4.23 24.84
N ASP A 83 -26.78 5.27 25.27
CA ASP A 83 -27.98 5.19 26.11
C ASP A 83 -29.14 5.86 25.35
N TRP A 84 -29.89 5.04 24.61
CA TRP A 84 -31.02 5.48 23.79
C TRP A 84 -32.20 6.02 24.60
N THR A 85 -32.18 5.92 25.93
CA THR A 85 -33.26 6.40 26.81
C THR A 85 -32.99 7.79 27.39
N ALA A 86 -31.73 8.24 27.36
CA ALA A 86 -31.31 9.49 27.99
C ALA A 86 -31.68 10.74 27.18
N ASP A 87 -31.94 10.59 25.88
CA ASP A 87 -32.26 11.68 24.96
C ASP A 87 -33.47 11.35 24.09
N PRO A 88 -34.63 12.02 24.29
CA PRO A 88 -35.82 11.75 23.48
C PRO A 88 -35.65 12.16 22.01
N GLU A 89 -34.71 13.07 21.69
CA GLU A 89 -34.42 13.48 20.32
C GLU A 89 -33.57 12.45 19.58
N VAL A 90 -32.80 11.63 20.31
CA VAL A 90 -31.94 10.55 19.78
C VAL A 90 -32.29 9.23 20.46
N SER A 91 -33.53 8.80 20.22
CA SER A 91 -34.11 7.61 20.88
C SER A 91 -33.71 6.27 20.24
N GLY A 92 -32.81 6.28 19.25
CA GLY A 92 -32.32 5.07 18.62
C GLY A 92 -31.35 5.31 17.45
N PRO A 93 -30.84 4.22 16.84
CA PRO A 93 -29.84 4.29 15.77
C PRO A 93 -30.27 5.13 14.57
N GLU A 94 -31.52 5.02 14.11
CA GLU A 94 -32.01 5.78 12.94
C GLU A 94 -32.03 7.29 13.19
N ALA A 95 -32.39 7.73 14.40
CA ALA A 95 -32.38 9.14 14.76
C ALA A 95 -30.95 9.70 14.76
N LEU A 96 -29.99 8.94 15.29
CA LEU A 96 -28.57 9.31 15.27
C LEU A 96 -28.02 9.30 13.84
N LYS A 97 -28.36 8.30 13.04
CA LYS A 97 -27.96 8.19 11.63
C LYS A 97 -28.45 9.40 10.83
N HIS A 98 -29.70 9.82 11.04
CA HIS A 98 -30.24 11.03 10.44
C HIS A 98 -29.50 12.29 10.91
N MET A 99 -29.21 12.42 12.22
CA MET A 99 -28.43 13.54 12.77
C MET A 99 -27.04 13.65 12.13
N LEU A 100 -26.34 12.52 11.97
CA LEU A 100 -25.00 12.49 11.38
C LEU A 100 -25.04 12.81 9.86
N GLY A 101 -26.01 12.23 9.15
CA GLY A 101 -26.24 12.50 7.73
C GLY A 101 -26.88 13.87 7.49
N GLU A 102 -28.20 13.87 7.31
CA GLU A 102 -28.99 15.03 6.91
C GLU A 102 -28.99 16.18 7.94
N GLY A 103 -28.78 15.86 9.22
CA GLY A 103 -28.68 16.85 10.30
C GLY A 103 -27.35 17.62 10.35
N GLU A 104 -26.44 17.36 9.41
CA GLU A 104 -25.11 17.99 9.31
C GLU A 104 -24.23 17.84 10.55
N GLY A 105 -24.55 16.89 11.44
CA GLY A 105 -23.81 16.66 12.67
C GLY A 105 -22.33 16.36 12.46
N THR A 106 -21.93 15.95 11.25
CA THR A 106 -20.55 15.61 10.91
C THR A 106 -19.75 16.71 10.21
N ALA A 107 -20.35 17.86 9.90
CA ALA A 107 -19.73 18.89 9.07
C ALA A 107 -18.39 19.40 9.63
N ALA A 108 -18.29 19.57 10.95
CA ALA A 108 -17.08 20.08 11.61
C ALA A 108 -15.82 19.21 11.40
N TRP A 109 -15.99 17.91 11.11
CA TRP A 109 -14.84 17.04 10.84
C TRP A 109 -14.24 17.22 9.44
N GLY A 110 -14.99 17.81 8.49
CA GLY A 110 -14.49 18.10 7.14
C GLY A 110 -13.34 19.11 7.12
N ASP A 111 -13.21 19.92 8.18
CA ASP A 111 -12.23 20.99 8.32
C ASP A 111 -11.12 20.67 9.34
N VAL A 112 -11.05 19.43 9.86
CA VAL A 112 -10.02 19.05 10.84
C VAL A 112 -8.67 18.94 10.15
N ASP A 113 -7.74 19.79 10.55
CA ASP A 113 -6.38 19.79 10.03
C ASP A 113 -5.68 18.45 10.27
N GLY A 114 -5.05 17.93 9.21
CA GLY A 114 -4.33 16.68 9.25
C GLY A 114 -5.17 15.39 9.28
N LEU A 115 -6.51 15.49 9.27
CA LEU A 115 -7.40 14.34 9.12
C LEU A 115 -7.41 13.89 7.65
N ARG A 116 -7.25 12.59 7.41
CA ARG A 116 -7.36 11.97 6.09
C ARG A 116 -8.73 11.33 5.88
N HIS A 117 -9.11 10.45 6.81
CA HIS A 117 -10.40 9.75 6.79
C HIS A 117 -11.03 9.77 8.18
N LYS A 118 -12.35 9.91 8.24
CA LYS A 118 -13.16 9.49 9.38
C LYS A 118 -14.35 8.66 8.91
N TYR A 119 -14.53 7.50 9.53
CA TYR A 119 -15.69 6.65 9.33
C TYR A 119 -16.60 6.72 10.55
N PHE A 120 -17.89 6.92 10.34
CA PHE A 120 -18.92 6.77 11.36
C PHE A 120 -19.49 5.37 11.22
N LEU A 121 -19.39 4.58 12.28
CA LEU A 121 -19.65 3.14 12.25
C LEU A 121 -20.71 2.74 13.25
N TYR A 122 -21.45 1.70 12.91
CA TYR A 122 -22.37 1.05 13.84
C TYR A 122 -22.27 -0.46 13.74
N GLN A 123 -22.23 -1.09 14.90
CA GLN A 123 -22.29 -2.53 15.05
C GLN A 123 -23.64 -2.91 15.67
N PRO A 124 -24.57 -3.46 14.89
CA PRO A 124 -25.91 -3.81 15.37
C PRO A 124 -25.89 -4.84 16.51
N GLU A 125 -24.98 -5.81 16.49
CA GLU A 125 -24.97 -6.90 17.47
C GLU A 125 -24.63 -6.45 18.89
N THR A 126 -23.84 -5.38 18.99
CA THR A 126 -23.38 -4.82 20.27
C THR A 126 -23.97 -3.44 20.54
N GLU A 127 -24.87 -2.97 19.67
CA GLU A 127 -25.40 -1.60 19.64
C GLU A 127 -24.33 -0.52 19.83
N THR A 128 -23.15 -0.75 19.27
CA THR A 128 -21.98 0.08 19.51
C THR A 128 -21.80 1.06 18.35
N VAL A 129 -21.67 2.34 18.67
CA VAL A 129 -21.33 3.39 17.70
C VAL A 129 -19.83 3.64 17.79
N SER A 130 -19.15 3.66 16.65
CA SER A 130 -17.71 3.86 16.62
C SER A 130 -17.29 4.92 15.61
N GLY A 131 -16.13 5.52 15.85
CA GLY A 131 -15.45 6.42 14.93
C GLY A 131 -14.05 5.89 14.64
N VAL A 132 -13.71 5.67 13.37
CA VAL A 132 -12.34 5.33 12.95
C VAL A 132 -11.76 6.53 12.22
N TYR A 133 -10.67 7.08 12.74
CA TYR A 133 -10.02 8.28 12.26
C TYR A 133 -8.61 7.94 11.78
N VAL A 134 -8.17 8.51 10.67
CA VAL A 134 -6.80 8.40 10.17
C VAL A 134 -6.20 9.78 10.04
N PHE A 135 -5.11 10.03 10.74
CA PHE A 135 -4.36 11.28 10.71
C PHE A 135 -3.00 11.08 10.02
N PHE A 136 -2.51 12.13 9.36
CA PHE A 136 -1.19 12.09 8.70
C PHE A 136 -0.01 12.02 9.67
N SER A 137 -0.19 12.46 10.93
CA SER A 137 0.87 12.41 11.94
C SER A 137 0.33 12.38 13.37
N GLN A 138 1.20 12.01 14.33
CA GLN A 138 0.92 12.10 15.76
C GLN A 138 0.55 13.53 16.19
N GLU A 139 1.28 14.54 15.71
CA GLU A 139 1.03 15.94 16.04
C GLU A 139 -0.40 16.37 15.69
N LYS A 140 -0.89 15.97 14.50
CA LYS A 140 -2.25 16.29 14.04
C LYS A 140 -3.31 15.56 14.86
N LEU A 141 -3.05 14.30 15.22
CA LEU A 141 -3.91 13.55 16.13
C LEU A 141 -3.98 14.22 17.52
N ASP A 142 -2.85 14.59 18.11
CA ASP A 142 -2.78 15.21 19.43
C ASP A 142 -3.51 16.56 19.46
N ALA A 143 -3.36 17.35 18.40
CA ALA A 143 -4.09 18.60 18.22
C ALA A 143 -5.61 18.36 18.16
N TYR A 144 -6.07 17.34 17.42
CA TYR A 144 -7.47 16.97 17.38
C TYR A 144 -7.99 16.47 18.74
N MET A 145 -7.26 15.58 19.42
CA MET A 145 -7.66 15.05 20.73
C MET A 145 -7.72 16.13 21.81
N SER A 146 -6.93 17.20 21.67
CA SER A 146 -6.97 18.38 22.53
C SER A 146 -8.06 19.39 22.15
N SER A 147 -8.71 19.20 21.01
CA SER A 147 -9.72 20.14 20.51
C SER A 147 -11.05 19.99 21.23
N LYS A 148 -11.83 21.08 21.24
CA LYS A 148 -13.22 21.06 21.72
C LYS A 148 -14.08 20.04 20.97
N LEU A 149 -13.81 19.83 19.68
CA LEU A 149 -14.57 18.89 18.85
C LEU A 149 -14.43 17.45 19.36
N PHE A 150 -13.23 17.03 19.79
CA PHE A 150 -13.03 15.71 20.36
C PHE A 150 -13.67 15.59 21.75
N THR A 151 -13.45 16.57 22.64
CA THR A 151 -13.95 16.52 24.01
C THR A 151 -15.48 16.53 24.07
N MET A 152 -16.14 17.18 23.11
CA MET A 152 -17.60 17.22 23.01
C MET A 152 -18.23 15.86 22.69
N GLN A 153 -17.49 14.84 22.25
CA GLN A 153 -18.09 13.53 21.92
C GLN A 153 -18.72 12.81 23.13
N GLY A 154 -18.31 13.15 24.36
CA GLY A 154 -18.89 12.61 25.58
C GLY A 154 -19.98 13.47 26.23
N GLU A 155 -20.29 14.63 25.66
CA GLU A 155 -21.31 15.56 26.20
C GLU A 155 -22.76 15.20 25.85
N PRO A 156 -23.08 14.63 24.67
CA PRO A 156 -24.45 14.26 24.33
C PRO A 156 -25.04 13.26 25.33
N ARG A 157 -26.28 13.50 25.74
CA ARG A 157 -26.94 12.70 26.78
C ARG A 157 -27.07 11.22 26.42
N HIS A 158 -27.21 10.92 25.13
CA HIS A 158 -27.29 9.57 24.60
C HIS A 158 -25.94 8.83 24.57
N VAL A 159 -24.83 9.44 25.01
CA VAL A 159 -23.52 8.79 25.13
C VAL A 159 -23.20 8.53 26.61
N SER A 160 -23.16 7.27 27.01
CA SER A 160 -22.89 6.85 28.39
C SER A 160 -21.41 6.62 28.69
N LYS A 161 -20.61 6.30 27.67
CA LYS A 161 -19.17 6.06 27.80
C LYS A 161 -18.46 6.30 26.46
N VAL A 162 -17.32 6.98 26.52
CA VAL A 162 -16.38 7.11 25.42
C VAL A 162 -15.13 6.30 25.74
N THR A 163 -14.64 5.51 24.79
CA THR A 163 -13.34 4.84 24.85
C THR A 163 -12.57 5.18 23.60
N ALA A 164 -11.29 5.52 23.74
CA ALA A 164 -10.45 5.94 22.64
C ALA A 164 -9.12 5.18 22.70
N THR A 165 -8.72 4.61 21.57
CA THR A 165 -7.47 3.88 21.40
C THR A 165 -6.69 4.51 20.25
N VAL A 166 -5.43 4.87 20.51
CA VAL A 166 -4.49 5.33 19.48
C VAL A 166 -3.71 4.12 18.98
N LEU A 167 -3.64 3.98 17.67
CA LEU A 167 -3.03 2.84 16.98
C LEU A 167 -2.00 3.37 15.98
N ASP A 168 -0.86 2.68 15.91
CA ASP A 168 0.17 2.97 14.93
C ASP A 168 -0.21 2.40 13.59
N VAL A 169 -0.19 3.20 12.52
CA VAL A 169 -0.28 2.65 11.17
C VAL A 169 1.07 2.00 10.83
N MET A 170 1.02 0.78 10.31
CA MET A 170 2.21 0.04 9.90
C MET A 170 2.53 0.30 8.43
N GLU A 171 3.82 0.36 8.13
CA GLU A 171 4.35 0.27 6.77
C GLU A 171 3.82 -0.99 6.06
N GLY A 172 3.64 -0.91 4.75
CA GLY A 172 2.90 -1.89 3.95
C GLY A 172 1.43 -1.53 3.73
N THR A 173 0.83 -0.72 4.61
CA THR A 173 -0.53 -0.18 4.43
C THR A 173 -0.69 0.56 3.11
N GLU A 174 0.35 1.24 2.62
CA GLU A 174 0.36 1.92 1.31
C GLU A 174 0.13 0.96 0.13
N CYS A 175 0.26 -0.36 0.34
CA CYS A 175 -0.07 -1.34 -0.67
C CYS A 175 -1.55 -1.69 -0.76
N SER A 176 -2.39 -1.26 0.19
CA SER A 176 -3.77 -1.70 0.32
C SER A 176 -4.76 -0.60 0.67
N ILE A 177 -4.33 0.67 0.70
CA ILE A 177 -5.23 1.82 0.88
C ILE A 177 -5.50 2.51 -0.44
N GLU A 178 -6.72 3.04 -0.57
CA GLU A 178 -7.11 3.84 -1.73
C GLU A 178 -6.99 3.09 -3.06
N MET A 179 -7.35 1.80 -3.01
CA MET A 179 -7.26 0.85 -4.12
C MET A 179 -8.44 0.97 -5.09
N ALA A 180 -9.66 0.91 -4.56
CA ALA A 180 -10.88 1.10 -5.32
C ALA A 180 -11.30 2.58 -5.28
N GLU A 181 -11.76 3.12 -6.40
CA GLU A 181 -12.30 4.48 -6.44
C GLU A 181 -13.78 4.48 -6.03
N TRP A 182 -14.20 5.58 -5.41
CA TRP A 182 -15.64 5.85 -5.25
C TRP A 182 -16.26 6.10 -6.63
N GLY A 183 -17.57 5.88 -6.78
CA GLY A 183 -18.27 6.13 -8.05
C GLY A 183 -18.17 7.59 -8.54
N SER A 184 -17.86 8.52 -7.64
CA SER A 184 -17.61 9.93 -7.88
C SER A 184 -16.32 10.42 -7.22
N ALA A 185 -15.83 11.60 -7.64
CA ALA A 185 -14.58 12.18 -7.11
C ALA A 185 -14.55 12.36 -5.58
N ARG A 186 -15.72 12.57 -4.97
CA ARG A 186 -15.96 12.39 -3.54
C ARG A 186 -17.09 11.38 -3.38
N PRO A 187 -17.07 10.51 -2.37
CA PRO A 187 -18.19 9.60 -2.12
C PRO A 187 -19.48 10.40 -1.91
N SER A 188 -20.58 9.89 -2.43
CA SER A 188 -21.91 10.34 -2.08
C SER A 188 -22.40 9.62 -0.82
N GLN A 189 -23.49 10.12 -0.23
CA GLN A 189 -24.17 9.41 0.86
C GLN A 189 -24.67 8.02 0.43
N GLU A 190 -25.05 7.84 -0.85
CA GLU A 190 -25.47 6.56 -1.41
C GLU A 190 -24.31 5.57 -1.53
N ASP A 191 -23.11 6.05 -1.90
CA ASP A 191 -21.89 5.23 -1.90
C ASP A 191 -21.56 4.75 -0.49
N VAL A 192 -21.61 5.67 0.49
CA VAL A 192 -21.35 5.37 1.90
C VAL A 192 -22.36 4.37 2.47
N ALA A 193 -23.65 4.51 2.14
CA ALA A 193 -24.70 3.64 2.64
C ALA A 193 -24.56 2.18 2.19
N GLN A 194 -23.82 1.92 1.09
CA GLN A 194 -23.52 0.57 0.61
C GLN A 194 -22.24 0.00 1.23
N ALA A 195 -21.34 0.88 1.68
CA ALA A 195 -20.05 0.51 2.22
C ALA A 195 -20.17 -0.22 3.57
N ALA A 196 -19.18 -1.06 3.85
CA ALA A 196 -19.09 -1.78 5.11
C ALA A 196 -17.63 -1.81 5.57
N MET A 197 -17.44 -1.79 6.89
CA MET A 197 -16.12 -1.93 7.49
C MET A 197 -15.98 -3.27 8.20
N LEU A 198 -14.93 -4.01 7.89
CA LEU A 198 -14.50 -5.17 8.66
C LEU A 198 -13.34 -4.74 9.56
N ILE A 199 -13.42 -5.02 10.86
CA ILE A 199 -12.35 -4.81 11.82
C ILE A 199 -11.90 -6.18 12.31
N VAL A 200 -10.63 -6.52 12.09
CA VAL A 200 -10.01 -7.78 12.49
C VAL A 200 -8.98 -7.50 13.58
N HIS A 201 -9.02 -8.26 14.67
CA HIS A 201 -8.05 -8.26 15.74
C HIS A 201 -7.27 -9.57 15.72
N LEU A 202 -5.95 -9.48 15.73
CA LEU A 202 -5.03 -10.58 15.70
C LEU A 202 -4.18 -10.57 16.97
N ASN A 203 -4.25 -11.66 17.73
CA ASN A 203 -3.34 -11.88 18.85
C ASN A 203 -2.02 -12.43 18.29
N VAL A 204 -0.91 -11.75 18.55
CA VAL A 204 0.41 -12.13 18.06
C VAL A 204 1.19 -12.81 19.18
N ASP A 205 1.56 -14.06 19.00
CA ASP A 205 2.47 -14.76 19.90
C ASP A 205 3.90 -14.68 19.36
N TYR A 206 4.67 -13.72 19.89
CA TYR A 206 6.09 -13.54 19.54
C TYR A 206 6.99 -14.69 20.02
N THR A 207 6.49 -15.59 20.87
CA THR A 207 7.25 -16.76 21.35
C THR A 207 7.05 -17.98 20.45
N ALA A 208 5.98 -18.03 19.66
CA ALA A 208 5.62 -19.17 18.82
C ALA A 208 6.58 -19.39 17.64
N HIS A 209 7.29 -18.36 17.18
CA HIS A 209 8.14 -18.49 16.00
C HIS A 209 9.42 -17.63 16.07
N GLN A 210 10.59 -18.27 16.01
CA GLN A 210 11.89 -17.61 16.19
C GLN A 210 12.18 -16.50 15.15
N SER A 211 11.55 -16.54 13.98
CA SER A 211 11.72 -15.50 12.96
C SER A 211 10.93 -14.22 13.23
N LEU A 212 10.05 -14.21 14.23
CA LEU A 212 9.24 -13.06 14.65
C LEU A 212 9.31 -12.90 16.18
N PRO A 213 10.50 -12.63 16.74
CA PRO A 213 10.70 -12.62 18.19
C PRO A 213 10.20 -11.36 18.90
N HIS A 214 9.81 -10.32 18.16
CA HIS A 214 9.34 -9.04 18.70
C HIS A 214 8.60 -8.19 17.64
N GLU A 215 7.93 -7.13 18.07
CA GLU A 215 7.16 -6.20 17.22
C GLU A 215 7.93 -5.70 15.99
N GLN A 216 9.19 -5.25 16.15
CA GLN A 216 9.96 -4.73 15.01
C GLN A 216 10.14 -5.78 13.89
N ALA A 217 10.21 -7.07 14.23
CA ALA A 217 10.30 -8.13 13.24
C ALA A 217 8.96 -8.28 12.48
N LEU A 218 7.84 -8.15 13.18
CA LEU A 218 6.50 -8.12 12.55
C LEU A 218 6.40 -6.93 11.60
N ARG A 219 6.75 -5.73 12.05
CA ARG A 219 6.76 -4.53 11.19
C ARG A 219 7.61 -4.73 9.95
N ASN A 220 8.78 -5.36 10.07
CA ASN A 220 9.65 -5.66 8.93
C ASN A 220 8.99 -6.62 7.91
N VAL A 221 8.30 -7.66 8.38
CA VAL A 221 7.55 -8.59 7.52
C VAL A 221 6.39 -7.88 6.81
N MET A 222 5.75 -6.95 7.52
CA MET A 222 4.60 -6.18 7.04
C MET A 222 4.96 -5.08 6.04
N ARG A 223 6.23 -4.71 5.85
CA ARG A 223 6.60 -3.71 4.84
C ARG A 223 6.26 -4.16 3.42
N ALA A 224 6.06 -3.19 2.51
CA ALA A 224 5.84 -3.46 1.10
C ALA A 224 6.98 -4.26 0.43
N ASP A 225 8.23 -4.04 0.84
CA ASP A 225 9.43 -4.75 0.41
C ASP A 225 9.76 -6.00 1.24
N GLY A 226 8.94 -6.31 2.25
CA GLY A 226 9.05 -7.52 3.07
C GLY A 226 8.53 -8.77 2.34
N MET A 227 7.80 -9.63 3.06
CA MET A 227 7.35 -10.94 2.55
C MET A 227 6.21 -10.86 1.51
N GLY A 228 5.80 -9.65 1.12
CA GLY A 228 4.79 -9.43 0.09
C GLY A 228 3.33 -9.60 0.54
N TYR A 229 3.08 -9.97 1.80
CA TYR A 229 1.73 -10.13 2.34
C TYR A 229 0.81 -8.90 2.12
N PRO A 230 1.23 -7.64 2.39
CA PRO A 230 0.39 -6.47 2.10
C PRO A 230 -0.01 -6.32 0.63
N LYS A 231 0.84 -6.77 -0.30
CA LYS A 231 0.57 -6.67 -1.75
C LYS A 231 -0.56 -7.59 -2.19
N ALA A 232 -0.83 -8.68 -1.47
CA ALA A 232 -1.93 -9.59 -1.79
C ALA A 232 -3.30 -8.88 -1.75
N PHE A 233 -3.44 -7.85 -0.92
CA PHE A 233 -4.69 -7.09 -0.77
C PHE A 233 -5.02 -6.21 -1.98
N ARG A 234 -4.06 -5.96 -2.88
CA ARG A 234 -4.32 -5.19 -4.12
C ARG A 234 -5.31 -5.86 -5.05
N ALA A 235 -5.41 -7.18 -4.99
CA ALA A 235 -6.28 -7.98 -5.84
C ALA A 235 -7.67 -8.22 -5.23
N VAL A 236 -7.94 -7.74 -4.01
CA VAL A 236 -9.22 -7.96 -3.34
C VAL A 236 -10.28 -7.05 -3.96
N LEU A 237 -11.23 -7.64 -4.67
CA LEU A 237 -12.29 -6.91 -5.36
C LEU A 237 -13.14 -6.12 -4.37
N GLY A 238 -13.40 -4.85 -4.69
CA GLY A 238 -14.24 -3.96 -3.89
C GLY A 238 -13.61 -3.48 -2.58
N LEU A 239 -12.37 -3.87 -2.27
CA LEU A 239 -11.61 -3.32 -1.16
C LEU A 239 -11.21 -1.87 -1.48
N ARG A 240 -11.72 -0.92 -0.68
CA ARG A 240 -11.33 0.48 -0.76
C ARG A 240 -10.00 0.70 -0.07
N SER A 241 -9.91 0.30 1.19
CA SER A 241 -8.72 0.49 2.01
C SER A 241 -8.58 -0.61 3.04
N LYS A 242 -7.36 -1.06 3.30
CA LYS A 242 -6.99 -1.84 4.48
C LYS A 242 -5.84 -1.13 5.20
N TYR A 243 -6.07 -0.75 6.45
CA TYR A 243 -5.04 -0.27 7.36
C TYR A 243 -4.54 -1.42 8.21
N PHE A 244 -3.22 -1.67 8.18
CA PHE A 244 -2.56 -2.53 9.15
C PHE A 244 -2.13 -1.65 10.30
N VAL A 245 -2.59 -1.97 11.51
CA VAL A 245 -2.29 -1.15 12.68
C VAL A 245 -1.81 -2.00 13.84
N TYR A 246 -0.98 -1.38 14.68
CA TYR A 246 -0.44 -1.99 15.88
C TYR A 246 -0.85 -1.18 17.11
N ASP A 247 -1.32 -1.87 18.14
CA ASP A 247 -1.54 -1.29 19.47
C ASP A 247 -0.38 -1.68 20.37
N SER A 248 0.52 -0.73 20.65
CA SER A 248 1.66 -0.96 21.53
C SER A 248 1.27 -1.19 22.99
N ALA A 249 0.07 -0.76 23.41
CA ALA A 249 -0.36 -0.92 24.81
C ALA A 249 -0.86 -2.34 25.08
N THR A 250 -1.44 -2.99 24.09
CA THR A 250 -1.96 -4.37 24.19
C THR A 250 -1.12 -5.39 23.41
N GLU A 251 -0.09 -4.92 22.71
CA GLU A 251 0.76 -5.67 21.79
C GLU A 251 -0.04 -6.38 20.67
N THR A 252 -1.23 -5.88 20.33
CA THR A 252 -2.12 -6.51 19.35
C THR A 252 -1.97 -5.91 17.96
N CYS A 253 -2.14 -6.76 16.94
CA CYS A 253 -2.20 -6.33 15.56
C CYS A 253 -3.67 -6.28 15.13
N SER A 254 -4.07 -5.24 14.39
CA SER A 254 -5.42 -5.14 13.86
C SER A 254 -5.42 -4.75 12.38
N GLY A 255 -6.48 -5.14 11.69
CA GLY A 255 -6.75 -4.76 10.31
C GLY A 255 -8.10 -4.05 10.20
N PHE A 256 -8.11 -2.82 9.68
CA PHE A 256 -9.33 -2.05 9.41
C PHE A 256 -9.57 -2.00 7.91
N TYR A 257 -10.62 -2.67 7.45
CA TYR A 257 -10.90 -2.89 6.04
C TYR A 257 -12.19 -2.16 5.67
N THR A 258 -12.12 -1.26 4.71
CA THR A 258 -13.30 -0.63 4.12
C THR A 258 -13.58 -1.26 2.77
N PHE A 259 -14.80 -1.75 2.56
CA PHE A 259 -15.29 -2.23 1.28
C PHE A 259 -16.35 -1.29 0.74
N LEU A 260 -16.37 -1.09 -0.58
CA LEU A 260 -17.37 -0.25 -1.24
C LEU A 260 -18.78 -0.83 -1.15
N THR A 261 -18.91 -2.14 -0.96
CA THR A 261 -20.19 -2.82 -0.78
C THR A 261 -20.10 -3.91 0.28
N ARG A 262 -21.22 -4.18 0.96
CA ARG A 262 -21.33 -5.33 1.85
C ARG A 262 -21.05 -6.67 1.15
N ALA A 263 -21.53 -6.84 -0.09
CA ALA A 263 -21.31 -8.06 -0.86
C ALA A 263 -19.83 -8.34 -1.14
N ALA A 264 -19.03 -7.30 -1.43
CA ALA A 264 -17.59 -7.45 -1.61
C ALA A 264 -16.87 -7.84 -0.30
N LEU A 265 -17.30 -7.28 0.83
CA LEU A 265 -16.81 -7.67 2.15
C LEU A 265 -17.11 -9.15 2.44
N ASP A 266 -18.36 -9.58 2.25
CA ASP A 266 -18.77 -10.96 2.52
C ASP A 266 -18.00 -11.95 1.61
N ALA A 267 -17.77 -11.59 0.35
CA ALA A 267 -16.93 -12.37 -0.56
C ALA A 267 -15.47 -12.47 -0.09
N TYR A 268 -14.91 -11.39 0.47
CA TYR A 268 -13.56 -11.41 1.05
C TYR A 268 -13.50 -12.28 2.31
N VAL A 269 -14.46 -12.18 3.23
CA VAL A 269 -14.51 -13.00 4.44
C VAL A 269 -14.62 -14.50 4.11
N ALA A 270 -15.28 -14.84 3.00
CA ALA A 270 -15.36 -16.21 2.50
C ALA A 270 -14.11 -16.69 1.72
N SER A 271 -13.12 -15.82 1.49
CA SER A 271 -11.96 -16.13 0.65
C SER A 271 -10.84 -16.85 1.41
N ASP A 272 -10.03 -17.62 0.66
CA ASP A 272 -8.82 -18.26 1.19
C ASP A 272 -7.83 -17.25 1.77
N LEU A 273 -7.77 -16.02 1.21
CA LEU A 273 -6.90 -14.97 1.71
C LEU A 273 -7.27 -14.53 3.12
N PHE A 274 -8.57 -14.41 3.43
CA PHE A 274 -9.02 -14.08 4.78
C PHE A 274 -8.68 -15.19 5.77
N MET A 275 -8.94 -16.45 5.37
CA MET A 275 -8.69 -17.64 6.21
C MET A 275 -7.19 -17.89 6.44
N ALA A 276 -6.34 -17.52 5.48
CA ALA A 276 -4.89 -17.65 5.61
C ALA A 276 -4.30 -16.77 6.72
N GLN A 277 -5.01 -15.72 7.17
CA GLN A 277 -4.52 -14.84 8.23
C GLN A 277 -4.36 -15.55 9.58
N SER A 278 -5.24 -16.49 9.91
CA SER A 278 -5.12 -17.31 11.13
C SER A 278 -4.17 -18.50 10.96
N ALA A 279 -3.66 -18.74 9.75
CA ALA A 279 -2.76 -19.86 9.47
C ALA A 279 -1.28 -19.51 9.72
N PHE A 280 -0.98 -18.23 9.99
CA PHE A 280 0.37 -17.81 10.33
C PHE A 280 0.77 -18.37 11.71
N PRO A 281 1.94 -19.03 11.85
CA PRO A 281 2.34 -19.71 13.09
C PRO A 281 2.41 -18.81 14.34
N TYR A 282 2.53 -17.51 14.16
CA TYR A 282 2.65 -16.49 15.21
C TYR A 282 1.32 -15.80 15.54
N ILE A 283 0.21 -16.28 14.98
CA ILE A 283 -1.13 -15.77 15.28
C ILE A 283 -1.85 -16.80 16.17
N ASP A 284 -2.03 -16.45 17.45
CA ASP A 284 -2.66 -17.31 18.47
C ASP A 284 -4.18 -17.08 18.57
N GLY A 285 -4.70 -16.09 17.84
CA GLY A 285 -6.13 -15.85 17.81
C GLY A 285 -6.50 -14.80 16.78
N MET A 286 -7.69 -14.97 16.21
CA MET A 286 -8.31 -13.99 15.31
C MET A 286 -9.75 -13.78 15.75
N ALA A 287 -10.10 -12.52 16.00
CA ALA A 287 -11.48 -12.08 16.18
C ALA A 287 -11.80 -11.03 15.11
N TYR A 288 -13.06 -10.92 14.70
CA TYR A 288 -13.46 -9.84 13.81
C TYR A 288 -14.88 -9.39 14.08
N SER A 289 -15.18 -8.18 13.63
CA SER A 289 -16.52 -7.58 13.67
C SER A 289 -16.78 -6.86 12.35
N ILE A 290 -18.04 -6.81 11.95
CA ILE A 290 -18.47 -6.10 10.75
C ILE A 290 -19.36 -4.95 11.17
N HIS A 291 -19.10 -3.78 10.60
CA HIS A 291 -19.72 -2.52 10.94
C HIS A 291 -20.38 -1.94 9.70
N GLU A 292 -21.57 -1.40 9.88
CA GLU A 292 -22.20 -0.54 8.89
C GLU A 292 -21.45 0.80 8.84
N VAL A 293 -21.25 1.35 7.65
CA VAL A 293 -20.76 2.72 7.49
C VAL A 293 -21.97 3.65 7.41
N TRP A 294 -22.03 4.61 8.31
CA TRP A 294 -23.15 5.54 8.41
C TRP A 294 -22.95 6.84 7.60
N PRO A 295 -24.07 7.46 7.17
CA PRO A 295 -24.09 8.80 6.60
C PRO A 295 -23.35 9.84 7.45
N GLY A 296 -22.82 10.85 6.79
CA GLY A 296 -21.91 11.84 7.35
C GLY A 296 -20.44 11.48 7.15
N THR A 297 -20.12 10.20 6.87
CA THR A 297 -18.78 9.73 6.48
C THR A 297 -18.33 10.37 5.18
N GLU A 298 -19.23 10.60 4.23
CA GLU A 298 -18.90 11.18 2.92
C GLU A 298 -18.23 12.56 3.00
N ARG A 299 -18.47 13.29 4.09
CA ARG A 299 -17.87 14.61 4.35
C ARG A 299 -16.43 14.53 4.83
N THR A 300 -16.00 13.37 5.29
CA THR A 300 -14.73 13.14 5.98
C THR A 300 -13.86 12.11 5.30
N MET A 301 -14.13 11.79 4.03
CA MET A 301 -13.34 10.89 3.21
C MET A 301 -12.38 11.68 2.31
N ASP A 302 -11.19 11.11 2.12
CA ASP A 302 -10.19 11.58 1.16
C ASP A 302 -9.78 13.05 1.37
N LEU A 303 -9.72 13.47 2.64
CA LEU A 303 -9.28 14.82 3.03
C LEU A 303 -7.76 14.95 2.89
N GLY A 304 -7.29 16.14 2.46
CA GLY A 304 -5.87 16.40 2.24
C GLY A 304 -5.24 15.51 1.15
N ALA A 305 -3.92 15.37 1.19
CA ALA A 305 -3.16 14.49 0.30
C ALA A 305 -1.96 13.91 1.04
N TRP A 306 -1.59 12.69 0.69
CA TRP A 306 -0.33 12.09 1.14
C TRP A 306 0.86 12.85 0.54
N THR A 307 1.97 12.88 1.27
CA THR A 307 3.21 13.51 0.77
C THR A 307 3.81 12.70 -0.39
N GLY A 308 3.48 11.41 -0.43
CA GLY A 308 3.68 10.52 -1.54
C GLY A 308 5.09 9.92 -1.59
N GLN A 309 5.29 8.95 -2.47
CA GLN A 309 6.64 8.54 -2.85
C GLN A 309 7.33 9.71 -3.54
N SER A 310 8.45 10.19 -3.01
CA SER A 310 9.18 11.31 -3.61
C SER A 310 9.44 11.02 -5.10
N SER A 311 8.92 11.87 -5.97
CA SER A 311 9.03 11.73 -7.42
C SER A 311 10.45 12.00 -7.95
N ALA A 312 11.44 12.17 -7.07
CA ALA A 312 12.84 12.36 -7.42
C ALA A 312 13.45 11.19 -8.22
N TRP A 313 12.72 10.07 -8.32
CA TRP A 313 13.15 8.85 -9.01
C TRP A 313 12.59 8.62 -10.42
N LEU A 314 11.65 9.44 -10.89
CA LEU A 314 11.15 9.32 -12.27
C LEU A 314 11.95 10.24 -13.20
N GLY A 315 12.94 9.66 -13.87
CA GLY A 315 13.62 10.30 -15.01
C GLY A 315 12.63 10.74 -16.10
N PRO A 316 13.07 11.59 -17.06
CA PRO A 316 12.17 12.37 -17.91
C PRO A 316 11.28 11.46 -18.78
N VAL A 317 9.99 11.42 -18.46
CA VAL A 317 8.97 10.80 -19.30
C VAL A 317 8.74 11.71 -20.51
N ARG A 318 9.08 11.19 -21.70
CA ARG A 318 8.78 11.84 -22.98
C ARG A 318 7.27 12.07 -23.12
N GLN A 319 6.87 13.32 -23.29
CA GLN A 319 5.54 13.71 -23.76
C GLN A 319 5.31 13.11 -25.16
N GLY A 320 4.42 12.12 -25.25
CA GLY A 320 3.92 11.57 -26.50
C GLY A 320 2.62 12.27 -26.92
N ALA A 321 2.73 13.06 -27.98
CA ALA A 321 1.71 13.50 -28.94
C ALA A 321 0.21 13.40 -28.55
N GLN A 322 -0.41 14.57 -28.43
CA GLN A 322 -1.84 14.79 -28.70
C GLN A 322 -2.19 14.25 -30.09
N LEU A 323 -3.10 13.26 -30.15
CA LEU A 323 -3.85 12.95 -31.35
C LEU A 323 -5.30 13.40 -31.14
N VAL A 324 -5.62 14.56 -31.72
CA VAL A 324 -6.98 15.09 -31.82
C VAL A 324 -7.75 14.24 -32.84
N MET A 325 -8.81 13.56 -32.38
CA MET A 325 -9.82 12.98 -33.26
C MET A 325 -11.19 13.55 -32.86
N SER A 326 -11.66 14.45 -33.71
CA SER A 326 -12.96 15.11 -33.67
C SER A 326 -14.10 14.10 -33.81
N THR A 327 -15.13 14.23 -32.97
CA THR A 327 -16.41 13.50 -33.08
C THR A 327 -17.32 14.16 -34.12
N PRO A 328 -18.12 13.40 -34.87
CA PRO A 328 -19.41 13.88 -35.35
C PRO A 328 -20.56 13.22 -34.58
N ALA A 329 -21.55 14.06 -34.29
CA ALA A 329 -22.79 13.74 -33.60
C ALA A 329 -23.72 12.83 -34.42
N GLY A 330 -24.48 11.97 -33.75
CA GLY A 330 -25.77 11.52 -34.26
C GLY A 330 -26.17 10.08 -33.91
N GLN A 331 -27.36 9.98 -33.30
CA GLN A 331 -28.29 8.85 -33.22
C GLN A 331 -28.16 7.87 -32.04
N GLY A 332 -29.25 7.86 -31.26
CA GLY A 332 -29.47 7.01 -30.11
C GLY A 332 -29.76 5.56 -30.48
N GLY A 333 -29.37 4.68 -29.56
CA GLY A 333 -29.74 3.28 -29.52
C GLY A 333 -29.50 2.76 -28.11
N SER A 334 -30.59 2.38 -27.43
CA SER A 334 -30.57 1.57 -26.21
C SER A 334 -29.83 0.26 -26.51
N VAL A 335 -28.75 -0.03 -25.79
CA VAL A 335 -28.14 -1.37 -25.72
C VAL A 335 -27.60 -1.62 -24.31
N SER A 336 -27.85 -2.86 -23.89
CA SER A 336 -27.65 -3.56 -22.63
C SER A 336 -26.24 -3.55 -22.04
N ALA A 337 -26.22 -3.85 -20.73
CA ALA A 337 -25.09 -4.07 -19.83
C ALA A 337 -23.82 -4.74 -20.42
N PRO A 338 -22.62 -4.38 -19.94
CA PRO A 338 -21.39 -5.06 -20.33
C PRO A 338 -21.26 -6.44 -19.67
N ARG A 339 -20.83 -7.40 -20.50
CA ARG A 339 -20.43 -8.76 -20.13
C ARG A 339 -19.28 -8.76 -19.12
N THR A 340 -19.38 -9.66 -18.16
CA THR A 340 -18.33 -10.08 -17.23
C THR A 340 -17.07 -10.56 -17.96
N GLU A 341 -15.91 -10.03 -17.57
CA GLU A 341 -14.61 -10.57 -17.96
C GLU A 341 -14.41 -11.93 -17.28
N THR A 342 -14.13 -12.94 -18.09
CA THR A 342 -13.87 -14.30 -17.64
C THR A 342 -12.38 -14.42 -17.30
N GLU A 343 -12.11 -14.78 -16.05
CA GLU A 343 -10.78 -15.00 -15.49
C GLU A 343 -10.00 -16.06 -16.29
N VAL A 344 -8.84 -15.66 -16.84
CA VAL A 344 -7.94 -16.56 -17.58
C VAL A 344 -7.08 -17.34 -16.57
N ARG A 345 -7.60 -18.47 -16.11
CA ARG A 345 -6.83 -19.51 -15.42
C ARG A 345 -5.81 -20.09 -16.41
N VAL A 346 -4.52 -19.83 -16.21
CA VAL A 346 -3.44 -20.41 -17.04
C VAL A 346 -3.24 -21.88 -16.66
N GLU A 347 -4.16 -22.74 -17.07
CA GLU A 347 -3.87 -24.16 -17.22
C GLU A 347 -2.97 -24.32 -18.46
N ARG A 348 -1.72 -24.79 -18.27
CA ARG A 348 -0.85 -25.10 -19.42
C ARG A 348 -1.55 -26.16 -20.27
N LYS A 349 -1.93 -25.80 -21.51
CA LYS A 349 -2.71 -26.66 -22.45
C LYS A 349 -2.14 -28.07 -22.65
N GLY A 350 -0.84 -28.29 -22.40
CA GLY A 350 -0.21 -29.62 -22.40
C GLY A 350 -0.80 -30.57 -21.36
N ASP A 351 -0.95 -30.12 -20.11
CA ASP A 351 -1.51 -30.92 -19.01
C ASP A 351 -2.98 -31.26 -19.26
N SER A 352 -3.74 -30.32 -19.84
CA SER A 352 -5.15 -30.50 -20.16
C SER A 352 -5.35 -31.63 -21.18
N LYS A 353 -4.52 -31.67 -22.23
CA LYS A 353 -4.64 -32.67 -23.31
C LYS A 353 -4.23 -34.06 -22.85
N GLU A 354 -3.18 -34.18 -22.04
CA GLU A 354 -2.73 -35.46 -21.51
C GLU A 354 -3.63 -35.97 -20.39
N LYS A 355 -4.15 -35.10 -19.52
CA LYS A 355 -5.20 -35.46 -18.55
C LYS A 355 -6.49 -35.90 -19.25
N ALA A 356 -6.88 -35.22 -20.33
CA ALA A 356 -8.04 -35.62 -21.14
C ALA A 356 -7.82 -36.97 -21.82
N ALA A 357 -6.62 -37.22 -22.37
CA ALA A 357 -6.26 -38.51 -22.95
C ALA A 357 -6.25 -39.63 -21.90
N LEU A 358 -5.76 -39.36 -20.68
CA LEU A 358 -5.76 -40.28 -19.55
C LEU A 358 -7.19 -40.61 -19.10
N ALA A 359 -8.05 -39.60 -18.98
CA ALA A 359 -9.46 -39.77 -18.64
C ALA A 359 -10.19 -40.58 -19.71
N GLN A 360 -9.96 -40.29 -21.00
CA GLN A 360 -10.56 -41.03 -22.12
C GLN A 360 -10.09 -42.49 -22.16
N ALA A 361 -8.79 -42.74 -21.91
CA ALA A 361 -8.25 -44.09 -21.84
C ALA A 361 -8.85 -44.89 -20.66
N THR A 362 -9.01 -44.23 -19.51
CA THR A 362 -9.60 -44.82 -18.30
C THR A 362 -11.06 -45.23 -18.52
N GLU A 363 -11.87 -44.35 -19.12
CA GLU A 363 -13.26 -44.68 -19.46
C GLU A 363 -13.37 -45.79 -20.51
N ARG A 364 -12.43 -45.82 -21.47
CA ARG A 364 -12.38 -46.91 -22.47
C ARG A 364 -12.05 -48.26 -21.84
N ILE A 365 -11.16 -48.31 -20.85
CA ILE A 365 -10.85 -49.52 -20.09
C ILE A 365 -12.08 -50.01 -19.33
N LYS A 366 -12.75 -49.13 -18.58
CA LYS A 366 -14.00 -49.47 -17.87
C LYS A 366 -15.09 -50.00 -18.81
N GLY A 367 -15.18 -49.45 -20.03
CA GLY A 367 -16.10 -49.95 -21.05
C GLY A 367 -15.76 -51.38 -21.49
N LEU A 368 -14.48 -51.65 -21.76
CA LEU A 368 -14.01 -52.98 -22.16
C LEU A 368 -14.15 -54.03 -21.04
N GLU A 369 -13.93 -53.65 -19.78
CA GLU A 369 -14.15 -54.52 -18.62
C GLU A 369 -15.61 -54.98 -18.52
N ARG A 370 -16.57 -54.07 -18.71
CA ARG A 370 -18.01 -54.42 -18.73
C ARG A 370 -18.39 -55.30 -19.91
N GLU A 371 -17.84 -55.02 -21.10
CA GLU A 371 -18.05 -55.87 -22.29
C GLU A 371 -17.49 -57.28 -22.07
N LEU A 372 -16.34 -57.37 -21.40
CA LEU A 372 -15.69 -58.64 -21.08
C LEU A 372 -16.53 -59.45 -20.09
N GLU A 373 -16.97 -58.84 -18.99
CA GLU A 373 -17.83 -59.47 -17.99
C GLU A 373 -19.13 -60.02 -18.61
N ALA A 374 -19.77 -59.22 -19.47
CA ALA A 374 -20.96 -59.65 -20.21
C ALA A 374 -20.69 -60.82 -21.18
N SER A 375 -19.53 -60.84 -21.83
CA SER A 375 -19.12 -61.95 -22.73
C SER A 375 -18.82 -63.23 -21.94
N GLU A 376 -18.19 -63.12 -20.78
CA GLU A 376 -17.92 -64.24 -19.88
C GLU A 376 -19.21 -64.85 -19.31
N ASP A 377 -20.20 -64.03 -18.98
CA ASP A 377 -21.52 -64.50 -18.55
C ASP A 377 -22.24 -65.29 -19.64
N VAL A 378 -22.19 -64.80 -20.89
CA VAL A 378 -22.74 -65.54 -22.04
C VAL A 378 -21.98 -66.84 -22.26
N ALA A 379 -20.65 -66.84 -22.15
CA ALA A 379 -19.83 -68.03 -22.28
C ALA A 379 -20.16 -69.06 -21.18
N ARG A 380 -20.31 -68.63 -19.92
CA ARG A 380 -20.73 -69.48 -18.78
C ARG A 380 -22.12 -70.06 -18.99
N ALA A 381 -23.08 -69.25 -19.44
CA ALA A 381 -24.44 -69.69 -19.73
C ALA A 381 -24.46 -70.73 -20.88
N MET A 382 -23.68 -70.51 -21.94
CA MET A 382 -23.56 -71.47 -23.03
C MET A 382 -22.86 -72.76 -22.60
N ALA A 383 -21.81 -72.69 -21.79
CA ALA A 383 -21.14 -73.88 -21.25
C ALA A 383 -22.11 -74.73 -20.40
N SER A 384 -22.94 -74.08 -19.58
CA SER A 384 -23.99 -74.73 -18.78
C SER A 384 -25.06 -75.41 -19.63
N LEU A 385 -25.47 -74.78 -20.73
CA LEU A 385 -26.42 -75.36 -21.70
C LEU A 385 -25.80 -76.56 -22.44
N VAL A 386 -24.55 -76.45 -22.87
CA VAL A 386 -23.81 -77.54 -23.55
C VAL A 386 -23.60 -78.73 -22.61
N ALA A 387 -23.43 -78.50 -21.30
CA ALA A 387 -23.32 -79.58 -20.31
C ALA A 387 -24.66 -80.31 -20.06
N LYS A 388 -25.80 -79.72 -20.43
CA LYS A 388 -27.15 -80.27 -20.20
C LYS A 388 -27.77 -80.95 -21.42
N GLU A 389 -27.31 -80.67 -22.64
CA GLU A 389 -27.84 -81.28 -23.86
C GLU A 389 -26.87 -82.29 -24.48
N GLU A 390 -27.38 -83.50 -24.78
CA GLU A 390 -26.67 -84.48 -25.61
C GLU A 390 -26.37 -83.94 -27.02
N PRO A 391 -25.27 -84.38 -27.67
CA PRO A 391 -24.55 -83.63 -28.70
C PRO A 391 -25.22 -83.69 -30.09
N ARG A 392 -26.40 -83.10 -30.24
CA ARG A 392 -27.10 -83.04 -31.54
C ARG A 392 -27.27 -81.65 -32.16
N CYS A 393 -26.87 -80.56 -31.49
CA CYS A 393 -27.08 -79.21 -32.02
C CYS A 393 -25.77 -78.49 -32.43
N SER A 394 -25.33 -78.70 -33.68
CA SER A 394 -24.15 -78.05 -34.30
C SER A 394 -24.17 -76.51 -34.23
N ALA A 395 -25.35 -75.90 -34.25
CA ALA A 395 -25.51 -74.44 -34.22
C ALA A 395 -25.18 -73.82 -32.85
N THR A 396 -25.38 -74.56 -31.75
CA THR A 396 -25.08 -74.08 -30.39
C THR A 396 -23.57 -74.08 -30.14
N MET A 397 -22.87 -75.12 -30.60
CA MET A 397 -21.40 -75.22 -30.48
C MET A 397 -20.69 -74.11 -31.29
N LYS A 398 -21.17 -73.81 -32.51
CA LYS A 398 -20.64 -72.69 -33.30
C LYS A 398 -20.82 -71.34 -32.61
N ARG A 399 -21.96 -71.11 -31.94
CA ARG A 399 -22.20 -69.87 -31.17
C ARG A 399 -21.30 -69.79 -29.93
N GLY A 400 -21.08 -70.91 -29.24
CA GLY A 400 -20.15 -70.98 -28.11
C GLY A 400 -18.70 -70.68 -28.51
N MET A 401 -18.20 -71.28 -29.60
CA MET A 401 -16.83 -71.01 -30.08
C MET A 401 -16.65 -69.57 -30.55
N ALA A 402 -17.65 -68.98 -31.20
CA ALA A 402 -17.63 -67.57 -31.56
C ALA A 402 -17.64 -66.62 -30.34
N ALA A 403 -18.32 -67.00 -29.25
CA ALA A 403 -18.27 -66.26 -28.00
C ALA A 403 -16.87 -66.31 -27.36
N VAL A 404 -16.25 -67.51 -27.29
CA VAL A 404 -14.89 -67.67 -26.77
C VAL A 404 -13.85 -66.88 -27.59
N ALA A 405 -13.96 -66.90 -28.93
CA ALA A 405 -13.08 -66.12 -29.80
C ALA A 405 -13.21 -64.60 -29.54
N ARG A 406 -14.45 -64.09 -29.39
CA ARG A 406 -14.69 -62.69 -29.04
C ARG A 406 -14.13 -62.32 -27.65
N THR A 407 -14.25 -63.21 -26.67
CA THR A 407 -13.64 -63.01 -25.34
C THR A 407 -12.12 -62.90 -25.43
N GLY A 408 -11.47 -63.69 -26.30
CA GLY A 408 -10.03 -63.59 -26.56
C GLY A 408 -9.63 -62.25 -27.17
N GLU A 409 -10.35 -61.78 -28.19
CA GLU A 409 -10.12 -60.46 -28.81
C GLU A 409 -10.31 -59.30 -27.82
N LEU A 410 -11.31 -59.40 -26.91
CA LEU A 410 -11.53 -58.40 -25.87
C LEU A 410 -10.38 -58.34 -24.86
N HIS A 411 -9.84 -59.49 -24.45
CA HIS A 411 -8.66 -59.55 -23.57
C HIS A 411 -7.43 -58.90 -24.21
N GLU A 412 -7.15 -59.17 -25.49
CA GLU A 412 -6.02 -58.54 -26.20
C GLU A 412 -6.19 -57.02 -26.32
N ARG A 413 -7.43 -56.56 -26.58
CA ARG A 413 -7.76 -55.13 -26.64
C ARG A 413 -7.62 -54.45 -25.28
N LEU A 414 -8.02 -55.12 -24.19
CA LEU A 414 -7.86 -54.63 -22.83
C LEU A 414 -6.37 -54.50 -22.47
N ALA A 415 -5.57 -55.55 -22.69
CA ALA A 415 -4.12 -55.53 -22.45
C ALA A 415 -3.39 -54.47 -23.30
N ALA A 416 -3.85 -54.20 -24.52
CA ALA A 416 -3.32 -53.10 -25.34
C ALA A 416 -3.72 -51.71 -24.80
N ALA A 417 -4.92 -51.56 -24.24
CA ALA A 417 -5.37 -50.31 -23.62
C ALA A 417 -4.62 -50.02 -22.32
N GLU A 418 -4.41 -51.04 -21.48
CA GLU A 418 -3.64 -50.93 -20.23
C GLU A 418 -2.19 -50.50 -20.48
N ARG A 419 -1.51 -51.09 -21.47
CA ARG A 419 -0.15 -50.66 -21.86
C ARG A 419 -0.10 -49.20 -22.28
N ARG A 420 -1.07 -48.74 -23.06
CA ARG A 420 -1.16 -47.32 -23.46
C ARG A 420 -1.42 -46.40 -22.27
N LEU A 421 -2.20 -46.86 -21.28
CA LEU A 421 -2.43 -46.11 -20.05
C LEU A 421 -1.14 -45.98 -19.24
N GLN A 422 -0.38 -47.06 -19.08
CA GLN A 422 0.90 -47.07 -18.40
C GLN A 422 1.91 -46.14 -19.09
N ASP A 423 2.03 -46.20 -20.42
CA ASP A 423 2.89 -45.30 -21.20
C ASP A 423 2.50 -43.82 -21.03
N ALA A 424 1.20 -43.53 -21.00
CA ALA A 424 0.71 -42.16 -20.79
C ALA A 424 1.00 -41.66 -19.36
N GLN A 425 0.83 -42.53 -18.35
CA GLN A 425 1.16 -42.22 -16.96
C GLN A 425 2.66 -41.95 -16.79
N GLN A 426 3.51 -42.77 -17.41
CA GLN A 426 4.97 -42.59 -17.35
C GLN A 426 5.41 -41.26 -17.97
N ARG A 427 4.89 -40.91 -19.15
CA ARG A 427 5.19 -39.61 -19.79
C ARG A 427 4.76 -38.42 -18.96
N LEU A 428 3.60 -38.52 -18.31
CA LEU A 428 3.09 -37.46 -17.45
C LEU A 428 3.94 -37.30 -16.18
N MET A 429 4.47 -38.39 -15.63
CA MET A 429 5.45 -38.30 -14.53
C MET A 429 6.77 -37.67 -14.97
N GLU A 430 7.29 -38.02 -16.15
CA GLU A 430 8.52 -37.43 -16.70
C GLU A 430 8.35 -35.92 -16.98
N GLN A 431 7.20 -35.50 -17.53
CA GLN A 431 6.91 -34.07 -17.74
C GLN A 431 6.80 -33.28 -16.44
N ARG A 432 6.19 -33.88 -15.40
CA ARG A 432 6.14 -33.27 -14.06
C ARG A 432 7.54 -33.11 -13.48
N ALA A 433 8.36 -34.15 -13.54
CA ALA A 433 9.74 -34.09 -13.07
C ALA A 433 10.55 -33.01 -13.79
N ALA A 434 10.44 -32.91 -15.13
CA ALA A 434 11.10 -31.87 -15.91
C ALA A 434 10.61 -30.46 -15.56
N THR A 435 9.31 -30.30 -15.31
CA THR A 435 8.73 -29.01 -14.91
C THR A 435 9.19 -28.59 -13.52
N THR A 436 9.25 -29.53 -12.57
CA THR A 436 9.78 -29.28 -11.22
C THR A 436 11.25 -28.87 -11.27
N ALA A 437 12.09 -29.61 -12.00
CA ALA A 437 13.51 -29.27 -12.14
C ALA A 437 13.73 -27.88 -12.76
N ALA A 438 12.93 -27.50 -13.78
CA ALA A 438 12.99 -26.17 -14.38
C ALA A 438 12.54 -25.07 -13.40
N SER A 439 11.56 -25.35 -12.54
CA SER A 439 11.12 -24.42 -11.48
C SER A 439 12.22 -24.24 -10.44
N GLU A 440 12.83 -25.33 -9.97
CA GLU A 440 13.92 -25.30 -8.98
C GLU A 440 15.14 -24.51 -9.49
N GLU A 441 15.50 -24.66 -10.78
CA GLU A 441 16.57 -23.87 -11.39
C GLU A 441 16.22 -22.37 -11.44
N GLN A 442 14.96 -22.04 -11.75
CA GLN A 442 14.49 -20.65 -11.77
C GLN A 442 14.48 -20.03 -10.37
N ASP A 443 14.02 -20.78 -9.36
CA ASP A 443 14.00 -20.33 -7.97
C ASP A 443 15.42 -20.13 -7.43
N SER A 444 16.36 -21.00 -7.80
CA SER A 444 17.79 -20.83 -7.49
C SER A 444 18.38 -19.54 -8.07
N LYS A 445 18.07 -19.23 -9.34
CA LYS A 445 18.50 -17.98 -10.00
C LYS A 445 17.88 -16.74 -9.35
N LEU A 446 16.62 -16.81 -8.93
CA LEU A 446 15.97 -15.73 -8.20
C LEU A 446 16.62 -15.51 -6.83
N ALA A 447 16.89 -16.58 -6.07
CA ALA A 447 17.57 -16.51 -4.79
C ALA A 447 18.97 -15.88 -4.89
N GLN A 448 19.73 -16.21 -5.95
CA GLN A 448 21.05 -15.61 -6.21
C GLN A 448 20.93 -14.10 -6.46
N ARG A 449 19.94 -13.65 -7.24
CA ARG A 449 19.71 -12.22 -7.50
C ARG A 449 19.24 -11.48 -6.27
N ASP A 450 18.38 -12.08 -5.46
CA ASP A 450 17.94 -11.48 -4.20
C ASP A 450 19.12 -11.31 -3.23
N ALA A 451 20.07 -12.24 -3.22
CA ALA A 451 21.31 -12.10 -2.47
C ALA A 451 22.19 -10.94 -3.01
N GLU A 452 22.30 -10.79 -4.33
CA GLU A 452 23.03 -9.68 -4.96
C GLU A 452 22.38 -8.33 -4.64
N VAL A 453 21.05 -8.22 -4.72
CA VAL A 453 20.32 -7.01 -4.36
C VAL A 453 20.52 -6.66 -2.89
N ARG A 454 20.42 -7.64 -1.96
CA ARG A 454 20.70 -7.41 -0.53
C ARG A 454 22.11 -6.89 -0.29
N ALA A 455 23.12 -7.46 -0.96
CA ALA A 455 24.50 -7.02 -0.83
C ALA A 455 24.69 -5.58 -1.33
N LEU A 456 24.01 -5.19 -2.41
CA LEU A 456 24.04 -3.82 -2.93
C LEU A 456 23.33 -2.84 -1.99
N THR A 457 22.19 -3.21 -1.41
CA THR A 457 21.48 -2.39 -0.42
C THR A 457 22.35 -2.13 0.80
N GLN A 458 23.01 -3.16 1.35
CA GLN A 458 23.91 -3.00 2.50
C GLN A 458 25.10 -2.07 2.19
N ARG A 459 25.63 -2.10 0.96
CA ARG A 459 26.67 -1.17 0.53
C ARG A 459 26.17 0.27 0.42
N ALA A 460 24.95 0.47 -0.06
CA ALA A 460 24.33 1.79 -0.12
C ALA A 460 24.11 2.37 1.29
N GLU A 461 23.56 1.58 2.21
CA GLU A 461 23.36 1.99 3.62
C GLU A 461 24.69 2.26 4.35
N ALA A 462 25.77 1.55 4.01
CA ALA A 462 27.10 1.84 4.54
C ALA A 462 27.67 3.15 3.99
N ALA A 463 27.45 3.43 2.69
CA ALA A 463 27.87 4.69 2.07
C ALA A 463 27.08 5.89 2.62
N GLU A 464 25.78 5.75 2.86
CA GLU A 464 24.96 6.81 3.48
C GLU A 464 25.43 7.14 4.89
N ARG A 465 25.74 6.13 5.71
CA ARG A 465 26.30 6.35 7.06
C ARG A 465 27.65 7.05 7.02
N HIS A 466 28.54 6.64 6.12
CA HIS A 466 29.84 7.29 5.96
C HIS A 466 29.69 8.74 5.46
N GLY A 467 28.73 9.01 4.58
CA GLY A 467 28.40 10.37 4.15
C GLY A 467 27.96 11.25 5.32
N ALA A 468 27.10 10.74 6.20
CA ALA A 468 26.66 11.47 7.39
C ALA A 468 27.82 11.73 8.39
N GLU A 469 28.72 10.77 8.57
CA GLU A 469 29.94 10.96 9.39
C GLU A 469 30.84 12.07 8.84
N LEU A 470 30.99 12.15 7.51
CA LEU A 470 31.75 13.21 6.86
C LEU A 470 31.06 14.58 6.97
N GLU A 471 29.73 14.64 6.89
CA GLU A 471 28.97 15.88 7.10
C GLU A 471 29.18 16.43 8.53
N ASP A 472 29.10 15.57 9.55
CA ASP A 472 29.39 15.95 10.95
C ASP A 472 30.84 16.44 11.14
N GLU A 473 31.81 15.81 10.46
CA GLU A 473 33.21 16.22 10.48
C GLU A 473 33.41 17.60 9.82
N VAL A 474 32.75 17.85 8.68
CA VAL A 474 32.77 19.14 8.00
C VAL A 474 32.19 20.24 8.89
N ASP A 475 31.04 20.00 9.53
CA ASP A 475 30.42 20.97 10.44
C ASP A 475 31.36 21.30 11.62
N THR A 476 31.99 20.28 12.20
CA THR A 476 32.96 20.45 13.30
C THR A 476 34.18 21.27 12.87
N LEU A 477 34.73 21.01 11.69
CA LEU A 477 35.86 21.77 11.14
C LEU A 477 35.46 23.21 10.80
N GLN A 478 34.23 23.43 10.32
CA GLN A 478 33.71 24.76 10.03
C GLN A 478 33.54 25.60 11.31
N GLU A 479 33.01 25.02 12.39
CA GLU A 479 32.95 25.69 13.69
C GLU A 479 34.35 26.01 14.26
N ALA A 480 35.35 25.14 14.03
CA ALA A 480 36.73 25.41 14.41
C ALA A 480 37.32 26.58 13.60
N LEU A 481 37.05 26.63 12.29
CA LEU A 481 37.48 27.71 11.41
C LEU A 481 36.86 29.06 11.80
N GLU A 482 35.57 29.09 12.12
CA GLU A 482 34.89 30.31 12.57
C GLU A 482 35.47 30.84 13.89
N ARG A 483 35.76 29.95 14.84
CA ARG A 483 36.44 30.32 16.10
C ARG A 483 37.86 30.84 15.86
N GLY A 484 38.63 30.18 15.01
CA GLY A 484 39.97 30.63 14.62
C GLY A 484 39.96 32.00 13.95
N SER A 485 39.01 32.23 13.03
CA SER A 485 38.83 33.52 12.36
C SER A 485 38.44 34.62 13.36
N ALA A 486 37.56 34.34 14.31
CA ALA A 486 37.18 35.32 15.34
C ALA A 486 38.37 35.68 16.24
N ALA A 487 39.19 34.69 16.61
CA ALA A 487 40.41 34.91 17.39
C ALA A 487 41.44 35.76 16.62
N ALA A 488 41.62 35.52 15.32
CA ALA A 488 42.49 36.31 14.46
C ALA A 488 42.05 37.78 14.39
N VAL A 489 40.74 38.04 14.21
CA VAL A 489 40.19 39.40 14.20
C VAL A 489 40.43 40.10 15.55
N ALA A 490 40.17 39.42 16.67
CA ALA A 490 40.41 39.99 18.00
C ALA A 490 41.90 40.27 18.26
N ALA A 491 42.81 39.43 17.75
CA ALA A 491 44.24 39.68 17.83
C ALA A 491 44.64 40.91 17.00
N GLN A 492 44.10 41.06 15.78
CA GLN A 492 44.35 42.20 14.92
C GLN A 492 43.86 43.53 15.55
N GLU A 493 42.65 43.56 16.10
CA GLU A 493 42.13 44.74 16.82
C GLU A 493 43.02 45.13 18.01
N LYS A 494 43.59 44.13 18.71
CA LYS A 494 44.53 44.35 19.81
C LYS A 494 45.87 44.91 19.33
N ILE A 495 46.39 44.46 18.18
CA ILE A 495 47.58 45.03 17.55
C ILE A 495 47.34 46.51 17.24
N GLU A 496 46.25 46.84 16.55
CA GLU A 496 45.91 48.21 16.15
C GLU A 496 45.74 49.14 17.39
N GLY A 497 45.14 48.63 18.47
CA GLY A 497 45.03 49.35 19.73
C GLY A 497 46.39 49.64 20.39
N LEU A 498 47.32 48.67 20.36
CA LEU A 498 48.67 48.82 20.93
C LEU A 498 49.56 49.74 20.09
N GLU A 499 49.41 49.75 18.76
CA GLU A 499 50.10 50.68 17.86
C GLU A 499 49.74 52.14 18.16
N MET A 500 48.48 52.41 18.53
CA MET A 500 48.06 53.76 18.94
C MET A 500 48.58 54.19 20.31
N GLU A 501 48.91 53.25 21.20
CA GLU A 501 49.35 53.52 22.57
C GLU A 501 50.86 53.64 22.77
N SER A 502 51.69 53.24 21.79
CA SER A 502 53.12 53.04 22.06
C SER A 502 54.05 53.97 21.28
N ALA A 503 54.60 54.94 22.01
CA ALA A 503 56.02 55.27 21.87
C ALA A 503 56.77 54.43 22.91
N GLY A 504 57.17 53.19 22.53
CA GLY A 504 58.11 52.37 23.32
C GLY A 504 57.72 50.92 23.65
N LYS A 505 56.75 50.27 22.98
CA LYS A 505 56.38 48.85 23.26
C LYS A 505 56.57 47.91 22.05
N GLU A 506 57.73 47.99 21.40
CA GLU A 506 58.05 47.24 20.18
C GLU A 506 58.10 45.71 20.39
N GLU A 507 58.53 45.26 21.57
CA GLU A 507 58.63 43.83 21.93
C GLU A 507 57.26 43.16 22.10
N VAL A 508 56.25 43.90 22.57
CA VAL A 508 54.87 43.40 22.71
C VAL A 508 54.20 43.28 21.34
N LEU A 509 54.44 44.24 20.44
CA LEU A 509 53.92 44.20 19.08
C LEU A 509 54.44 43.01 18.28
N GLN A 510 55.75 42.71 18.38
CA GLN A 510 56.32 41.51 17.76
C GLN A 510 55.69 40.22 18.28
N GLY A 511 55.46 40.10 19.60
CA GLY A 511 54.83 38.92 20.19
C GLY A 511 53.39 38.70 19.71
N VAL A 512 52.59 39.77 19.59
CA VAL A 512 51.20 39.66 19.10
C VAL A 512 51.16 39.38 17.60
N GLN A 513 52.07 39.97 16.81
CA GLN A 513 52.17 39.70 15.39
C GLN A 513 52.56 38.25 15.10
N GLN A 514 53.49 37.67 15.87
CA GLN A 514 53.86 36.27 15.75
C GLN A 514 52.69 35.33 16.12
N GLN A 515 51.91 35.66 17.15
CA GLN A 515 50.68 34.92 17.47
C GLN A 515 49.62 35.03 16.36
N ALA A 516 49.47 36.21 15.73
CA ALA A 516 48.54 36.39 14.63
C ALA A 516 48.94 35.56 13.40
N GLU A 517 50.24 35.48 13.08
CA GLU A 517 50.76 34.64 12.01
C GLU A 517 50.54 33.15 12.27
N GLU A 518 50.72 32.69 13.52
CA GLU A 518 50.45 31.30 13.92
C GLU A 518 48.96 30.94 13.78
N VAL A 519 48.06 31.81 14.24
CA VAL A 519 46.61 31.61 14.10
C VAL A 519 46.18 31.63 12.61
N CYS A 520 46.78 32.50 11.79
CA CYS A 520 46.50 32.52 10.35
C CYS A 520 46.98 31.24 9.65
N ALA A 521 48.13 30.68 10.05
CA ALA A 521 48.63 29.43 9.52
C ALA A 521 47.74 28.24 9.93
N GLU A 522 47.27 28.20 11.18
CA GLU A 522 46.34 27.19 11.67
C GLU A 522 44.97 27.26 10.95
N ALA A 523 44.44 28.47 10.75
CA ALA A 523 43.21 28.67 9.98
C ALA A 523 43.34 28.25 8.51
N ALA A 524 44.50 28.48 7.89
CA ALA A 524 44.78 28.01 6.54
C ALA A 524 44.83 26.47 6.44
N ALA A 525 45.46 25.81 7.42
CA ALA A 525 45.51 24.35 7.49
C ALA A 525 44.12 23.73 7.70
N LEU A 526 43.30 24.31 8.59
CA LEU A 526 41.93 23.87 8.79
C LEU A 526 41.08 24.00 7.52
N ARG A 527 41.27 25.09 6.75
CA ARG A 527 40.58 25.27 5.48
C ARG A 527 40.95 24.21 4.45
N GLU A 528 42.22 23.84 4.35
CA GLU A 528 42.68 22.76 3.48
C GLU A 528 42.07 21.40 3.89
N MET A 529 41.94 21.15 5.20
CA MET A 529 41.25 19.97 5.72
C MET A 529 39.75 19.96 5.38
N CYS A 530 39.04 21.08 5.52
CA CYS A 530 37.63 21.20 5.10
C CYS A 530 37.46 20.91 3.60
N ASP A 531 38.32 21.50 2.77
CA ASP A 531 38.25 21.31 1.32
C ASP A 531 38.52 19.84 0.93
N ALA A 532 39.43 19.15 1.64
CA ALA A 532 39.70 17.74 1.44
C ALA A 532 38.52 16.84 1.86
N ALA A 533 37.93 17.09 3.04
CA ALA A 533 36.76 16.36 3.54
C ALA A 533 35.56 16.52 2.59
N GLN A 534 35.32 17.75 2.10
CA GLN A 534 34.26 18.03 1.13
C GLN A 534 34.46 17.26 -0.19
N GLN A 535 35.71 17.18 -0.70
CA GLN A 535 36.00 16.39 -1.89
C GLN A 535 35.77 14.89 -1.68
N GLU A 536 36.01 14.36 -0.48
CA GLU A 536 35.75 12.96 -0.16
C GLU A 536 34.24 12.67 -0.08
N ALA A 537 33.47 13.57 0.55
CA ALA A 537 32.02 13.51 0.58
C ALA A 537 31.42 13.53 -0.84
N ASP A 538 31.94 14.38 -1.73
CA ASP A 538 31.50 14.43 -3.13
C ASP A 538 31.78 13.11 -3.88
N ARG A 539 32.94 12.48 -3.63
CA ARG A 539 33.28 11.16 -4.21
C ARG A 539 32.36 10.05 -3.68
N ALA A 540 32.04 10.07 -2.39
CA ALA A 540 31.11 9.11 -1.78
C ALA A 540 29.70 9.24 -2.38
N ASN A 541 29.22 10.47 -2.55
CA ASN A 541 27.93 10.76 -3.17
C ASN A 541 27.87 10.30 -4.64
N GLU A 542 28.94 10.48 -5.41
CA GLU A 542 29.00 9.98 -6.79
C GLU A 542 29.02 8.44 -6.84
N ALA A 543 29.74 7.78 -5.93
CA ALA A 543 29.72 6.32 -5.82
C ALA A 543 28.32 5.79 -5.48
N LEU A 544 27.58 6.47 -4.59
CA LEU A 544 26.20 6.13 -4.27
C LEU A 544 25.29 6.27 -5.50
N ARG A 545 25.40 7.37 -6.25
CA ARG A 545 24.64 7.56 -7.51
C ARG A 545 24.90 6.44 -8.53
N GLN A 546 26.14 5.99 -8.65
CA GLN A 546 26.49 4.88 -9.54
C GLN A 546 25.89 3.55 -9.08
N ALA A 547 25.92 3.23 -7.79
CA ALA A 547 25.31 2.03 -7.23
C ALA A 547 23.78 2.03 -7.43
N VAL A 548 23.16 3.18 -7.20
CA VAL A 548 21.72 3.41 -7.43
C VAL A 548 21.35 3.20 -8.90
N ALA A 549 22.14 3.71 -9.83
CA ALA A 549 21.93 3.50 -11.26
C ALA A 549 22.11 2.03 -11.69
N GLN A 550 23.07 1.31 -11.10
CA GLN A 550 23.24 -0.13 -11.33
C GLN A 550 22.02 -0.93 -10.84
N LEU A 551 21.50 -0.62 -9.66
CA LEU A 551 20.28 -1.24 -9.13
C LEU A 551 19.08 -1.03 -10.05
N ALA A 552 18.91 0.18 -10.60
CA ALA A 552 17.85 0.47 -11.56
C ALA A 552 17.96 -0.41 -12.83
N ARG A 553 19.17 -0.56 -13.37
CA ARG A 553 19.42 -1.44 -14.54
C ARG A 553 19.11 -2.90 -14.24
N LEU A 554 19.47 -3.40 -13.05
CA LEU A 554 19.16 -4.77 -12.64
C LEU A 554 17.65 -5.00 -12.50
N LYS A 555 16.91 -4.00 -11.97
CA LYS A 555 15.45 -4.05 -11.87
C LYS A 555 14.79 -4.11 -13.24
N GLU A 556 15.20 -3.26 -14.19
CA GLU A 556 14.69 -3.29 -15.56
C GLU A 556 15.02 -4.60 -16.28
N LYS A 557 16.24 -5.12 -16.12
CA LYS A 557 16.62 -6.42 -16.68
C LYS A 557 15.76 -7.55 -16.11
N SER A 558 15.53 -7.55 -14.79
CA SER A 558 14.65 -8.54 -14.13
C SER A 558 13.20 -8.45 -14.64
N LYS A 559 12.69 -7.23 -14.85
CA LYS A 559 11.36 -7.02 -15.43
C LYS A 559 11.27 -7.55 -16.87
N ALA A 560 12.25 -7.22 -17.72
CA ALA A 560 12.29 -7.69 -19.10
C ALA A 560 12.36 -9.22 -19.18
N GLU A 561 13.14 -9.87 -18.32
CA GLU A 561 13.20 -11.34 -18.25
C GLU A 561 11.88 -11.97 -17.79
N LYS A 562 11.15 -11.32 -16.87
CA LYS A 562 9.81 -11.77 -16.46
C LYS A 562 8.80 -11.64 -17.61
N GLU A 563 8.84 -10.53 -18.35
CA GLU A 563 8.00 -10.32 -19.53
C GLU A 563 8.33 -11.31 -20.65
N GLU A 564 9.62 -11.59 -20.90
CA GLU A 564 10.05 -12.61 -21.85
C GLU A 564 9.60 -14.02 -21.45
N ALA A 565 9.70 -14.37 -20.16
CA ALA A 565 9.21 -15.65 -19.64
C ALA A 565 7.68 -15.78 -19.80
N GLN A 566 6.93 -14.71 -19.58
CA GLN A 566 5.48 -14.67 -19.82
C GLN A 566 5.16 -14.82 -21.31
N LEU A 567 5.84 -14.09 -22.19
CA LEU A 567 5.66 -14.17 -23.64
C LEU A 567 6.04 -15.55 -24.19
N LYS A 568 7.09 -16.18 -23.66
CA LYS A 568 7.46 -17.56 -24.01
C LYS A 568 6.37 -18.54 -23.59
N GLY A 569 5.82 -18.40 -22.39
CA GLY A 569 4.67 -19.19 -21.94
C GLY A 569 3.46 -19.05 -22.87
N VAL A 570 3.14 -17.82 -23.31
CA VAL A 570 2.07 -17.58 -24.30
C VAL A 570 2.40 -18.21 -25.66
N ARG A 571 3.62 -18.04 -26.16
CA ARG A 571 4.04 -18.62 -27.45
C ARG A 571 3.98 -20.15 -27.44
N ASP A 572 4.33 -20.79 -26.34
CA ASP A 572 4.23 -22.24 -26.20
C ASP A 572 2.76 -22.72 -26.15
N ILE A 573 1.85 -21.92 -25.58
CA ILE A 573 0.41 -22.21 -25.55
C ILE A 573 -0.25 -22.09 -26.93
N TYR A 574 0.15 -21.10 -27.75
CA TYR A 574 -0.53 -20.79 -29.02
C TYR A 574 0.22 -21.27 -30.28
N GLY A 575 1.55 -21.34 -30.26
CA GLY A 575 2.39 -21.64 -31.42
C GLY A 575 2.36 -23.10 -31.89
N ASN A 576 1.98 -24.05 -31.01
CA ASN A 576 1.99 -25.48 -31.35
C ASN A 576 0.65 -26.00 -31.92
N SER A 577 -0.31 -25.10 -32.18
CA SER A 577 -1.63 -25.45 -32.73
C SER A 577 -1.69 -25.44 -34.27
N GLY A 578 -0.66 -24.96 -34.96
CA GLY A 578 -0.67 -24.70 -36.41
C GLY A 578 -0.21 -25.84 -37.33
N SER A 579 0.35 -26.96 -36.82
CA SER A 579 0.99 -27.97 -37.69
C SER A 579 0.31 -29.34 -37.76
N ARG A 580 -0.85 -29.55 -37.11
CA ARG A 580 -1.60 -30.83 -37.18
C ARG A 580 -3.01 -30.67 -37.76
N GLY A 581 -3.11 -29.89 -38.83
CA GLY A 581 -4.24 -29.87 -39.75
C GLY A 581 -3.80 -30.29 -41.15
N LYS A 582 -3.35 -31.53 -41.30
CA LYS A 582 -3.34 -32.31 -42.55
C LYS A 582 -3.54 -33.78 -42.21
#